data_AF-A0A7G4RI74-F1
#
_entry.id   AF-A0A7G4RI74-F1
#
_cell.length_a   1.000
_cell.length_b   1.000
_cell.length_c   1.000
_cell.angle_alpha   90.00
_cell.angle_beta   90.00
_cell.angle_gamma   90.00
#
_symmetry.space_group_name_H-M   'P 1'
#
loop_
_entity.id
_entity.type
_entity.pdbx_description
1 polymer ?
#
loop_
_entity_poly.entity_id
_entity_poly.type
_entity_poly.pdbx_seq_one_letter_code
_entity_poly.pdbx_strand_id
1 'polypeptide(L)'
;MFKSNYKFFIEINTFKIHVESILNRLRKQKDPNVINSIQVIIDGKSHDFISGEIALLEDLLNHPEHYIKNINTQSKINICAEVKEILETFILEINEEVVATRPGAHA
;
A
#
# COMPACT_ATOMS: atom_id res chain seq x y z
N MET A 1 24.25 12.69 -13.83
CA MET A 1 23.82 12.19 -12.50
C MET A 1 22.43 12.67 -12.09
N PHE A 2 22.00 13.90 -12.38
CA PHE A 2 20.68 14.43 -11.98
C PHE A 2 19.44 13.82 -12.68
N LYS A 3 19.54 13.45 -13.97
CA LYS A 3 18.38 12.90 -14.72
C LYS A 3 17.88 11.56 -14.16
N SER A 4 18.79 10.69 -13.72
CA SER A 4 18.43 9.37 -13.19
C SER A 4 17.73 9.47 -11.84
N ASN A 5 18.21 10.36 -10.96
CA ASN A 5 17.62 10.58 -9.64
C ASN A 5 16.23 11.23 -9.75
N TYR A 6 16.04 12.16 -10.69
CA TYR A 6 14.74 12.79 -10.93
C TYR A 6 13.70 11.80 -11.47
N LYS A 7 14.09 10.93 -12.42
CA LYS A 7 13.19 9.88 -12.93
C LYS A 7 12.77 8.92 -11.82
N PHE A 8 13.73 8.49 -11.00
CA PHE A 8 13.49 7.61 -9.86
C PHE A 8 12.54 8.23 -8.82
N PHE A 9 12.72 9.52 -8.50
CA PHE A 9 11.81 10.24 -7.60
C PHE A 9 10.38 10.29 -8.13
N ILE A 10 10.20 10.57 -9.43
CA ILE A 10 8.87 10.57 -10.05
C ILE A 10 8.23 9.18 -10.02
N GLU A 11 9.01 8.14 -10.31
CA GLU A 11 8.54 6.75 -10.32
C GLU A 11 8.00 6.35 -8.94
N ILE A 12 8.75 6.59 -7.86
CA ILE A 12 8.28 6.34 -6.49
C ILE A 12 7.03 7.16 -6.18
N ASN A 13 7.08 8.47 -6.42
CA ASN A 13 5.97 9.35 -6.05
C ASN A 13 4.66 8.98 -6.77
N THR A 14 4.77 8.48 -8.01
CA THR A 14 3.62 7.97 -8.77
C THR A 14 2.99 6.76 -8.08
N PHE A 15 3.80 5.80 -7.64
CA PHE A 15 3.31 4.63 -6.89
C PHE A 15 2.65 5.04 -5.58
N LYS A 16 3.27 5.95 -4.81
CA LYS A 16 2.71 6.46 -3.56
C LYS A 16 1.31 7.03 -3.76
N ILE A 17 1.13 7.92 -4.73
CA ILE A 17 -0.16 8.54 -5.06
C ILE A 17 -1.22 7.49 -5.42
N HIS A 18 -0.85 6.49 -6.22
CA HIS A 18 -1.80 5.44 -6.61
C HIS A 18 -2.22 4.56 -5.44
N VAL A 19 -1.26 4.14 -4.61
CA VAL A 19 -1.52 3.35 -3.40
C VAL A 19 -2.43 4.13 -2.44
N GLU A 20 -2.07 5.38 -2.13
CA GLU A 20 -2.89 6.24 -1.27
C GLU A 20 -4.30 6.45 -1.83
N SER A 21 -4.45 6.59 -3.15
CA SER A 21 -5.77 6.72 -3.78
C SER A 21 -6.63 5.47 -3.59
N ILE A 22 -6.04 4.28 -3.72
CA ILE A 22 -6.73 3.00 -3.51
C ILE A 22 -7.11 2.84 -2.03
N LEU A 23 -6.17 3.10 -1.12
CA LEU A 23 -6.40 3.03 0.33
C LEU A 23 -7.51 3.96 0.79
N ASN A 24 -7.60 5.17 0.23
CA ASN A 24 -8.69 6.09 0.51
C ASN A 24 -10.07 5.56 0.07
N ARG A 25 -10.13 4.77 -1.00
CA ARG A 25 -11.38 4.12 -1.44
C ARG A 25 -11.74 2.97 -0.51
N LEU A 26 -10.77 2.13 -0.16
CA LEU A 26 -10.94 1.03 0.80
C LEU A 26 -11.42 1.55 2.16
N ARG A 27 -10.84 2.65 2.66
CA ARG A 27 -11.27 3.31 3.91
C ARG A 27 -12.74 3.74 3.87
N LYS A 28 -13.23 4.23 2.72
CA LYS A 28 -14.64 4.63 2.55
C LYS A 28 -15.61 3.45 2.51
N GLN A 29 -15.15 2.27 2.11
CA GLN A 29 -15.98 1.06 2.10
C GLN A 29 -16.26 0.55 3.52
N LYS A 30 -15.42 0.89 4.50
CA LYS A 30 -15.52 0.45 5.90
C LYS A 30 -15.64 -1.07 6.04
N ASP A 31 -15.06 -1.82 5.11
CA ASP A 31 -15.05 -3.27 5.16
C ASP A 31 -14.01 -3.73 6.22
N PRO A 32 -14.44 -4.46 7.27
CA PRO A 32 -13.53 -4.92 8.31
C PRO A 32 -12.45 -5.90 7.80
N ASN A 33 -12.64 -6.51 6.63
CA ASN A 33 -11.69 -7.45 6.04
C ASN A 33 -10.51 -6.76 5.34
N VAL A 34 -10.57 -5.44 5.14
CA VAL A 34 -9.51 -4.67 4.46
C VAL A 34 -8.18 -4.80 5.18
N ILE A 35 -8.15 -4.68 6.51
CA ILE A 35 -6.91 -4.81 7.30
C ILE A 35 -6.28 -6.18 7.08
N ASN A 36 -7.06 -7.25 7.25
CA ASN A 36 -6.56 -8.62 7.06
C ASN A 36 -6.05 -8.84 5.62
N SER A 37 -6.76 -8.33 4.63
CA SER A 37 -6.38 -8.48 3.22
C SER A 37 -5.06 -7.77 2.91
N ILE A 38 -4.87 -6.56 3.42
CA ILE A 38 -3.61 -5.80 3.25
C ILE A 38 -2.46 -6.50 4.00
N GLN A 39 -2.70 -6.99 5.22
CA GLN A 39 -1.69 -7.72 6.00
C GLN A 39 -1.19 -8.96 5.25
N VAL A 40 -2.10 -9.71 4.62
CA VAL A 40 -1.78 -10.91 3.84
C VAL A 40 -0.88 -10.58 2.64
N ILE A 41 -1.15 -9.45 1.95
CA ILE A 41 -0.30 -8.97 0.85
C ILE A 41 1.09 -8.56 1.34
N ILE A 42 1.18 -7.83 2.46
CA ILE A 42 2.48 -7.41 3.04
C ILE A 42 3.35 -8.64 3.38
N ASP A 43 2.71 -9.67 3.94
CA ASP A 43 3.30 -10.96 4.30
C ASP A 43 3.69 -11.82 3.09
N GLY A 44 3.26 -11.46 1.88
CA GLY A 44 3.47 -12.24 0.66
C GLY A 44 2.73 -13.58 0.66
N LYS A 45 1.61 -13.67 1.38
CA LYS A 45 0.77 -14.88 1.45
C LYS A 45 -0.33 -14.80 0.40
N SER A 46 -0.71 -15.96 -0.15
CA SER A 46 -1.84 -16.08 -1.07
C SER A 46 -3.17 -15.90 -0.34
N HIS A 47 -4.10 -15.16 -0.92
CA HIS A 47 -5.45 -15.00 -0.41
C HIS A 47 -6.49 -15.48 -1.43
N ASP A 48 -7.48 -16.26 -1.00
CA ASP A 48 -8.50 -16.84 -1.88
C ASP A 48 -9.53 -15.81 -2.38
N PHE A 49 -9.68 -14.68 -1.68
CA PHE A 49 -10.64 -13.63 -2.02
C PHE A 49 -9.98 -12.26 -1.95
N ILE A 50 -9.52 -11.80 -3.12
CA ILE A 50 -8.95 -10.47 -3.28
C ILE A 50 -9.98 -9.60 -4.00
N SER A 51 -10.43 -8.51 -3.36
CA SER A 51 -11.21 -7.49 -4.05
C SER A 51 -10.35 -6.82 -5.13
N GLY A 52 -10.96 -6.26 -6.18
CA GLY A 52 -10.20 -5.66 -7.28
C GLY A 52 -9.21 -4.57 -6.83
N GLU A 53 -9.54 -3.84 -5.77
CA GLU A 53 -8.64 -2.82 -5.18
C GLU A 53 -7.45 -3.45 -4.43
N ILE A 54 -7.68 -4.55 -3.71
CA ILE A 54 -6.64 -5.32 -3.02
C ILE A 54 -5.70 -5.98 -4.03
N ALA A 55 -6.21 -6.47 -5.17
CA ALA A 55 -5.38 -7.02 -6.26
C ALA A 55 -4.46 -5.96 -6.87
N LEU A 56 -4.97 -4.73 -7.03
CA LEU A 56 -4.16 -3.62 -7.53
C LEU A 56 -3.05 -3.23 -6.55
N LEU A 57 -3.31 -3.30 -5.24
CA LEU A 57 -2.25 -3.07 -4.23
C LEU A 57 -1.18 -4.16 -4.28
N GLU A 58 -1.58 -5.42 -4.44
CA GLU A 58 -0.65 -6.54 -4.61
C GLU A 58 0.21 -6.37 -5.86
N ASP A 59 -0.38 -6.01 -7.00
CA ASP A 59 0.35 -5.81 -8.25
C ASP A 59 1.32 -4.61 -8.17
N LEU A 60 0.90 -3.49 -7.56
CA LEU A 60 1.77 -2.34 -7.33
C LEU A 60 2.93 -2.67 -6.40
N LEU A 61 2.71 -3.53 -5.41
CA LEU A 61 3.75 -3.93 -4.45
C LEU A 61 4.75 -4.93 -5.04
N ASN A 62 4.25 -5.96 -5.73
CA ASN A 62 5.03 -7.12 -6.15
C ASN A 62 5.52 -7.04 -7.60
N HIS A 63 4.84 -6.27 -8.45
CA HIS A 63 5.11 -6.20 -9.88
C HIS A 63 5.23 -4.76 -10.41
N PRO A 64 6.11 -3.90 -9.83
CA PRO A 64 6.31 -2.54 -10.34
C PRO A 64 6.74 -2.48 -11.81
N GLU A 65 7.32 -3.56 -12.35
CA GLU A 65 7.62 -3.73 -13.78
C GLU A 65 6.41 -3.69 -14.72
N HIS A 66 5.21 -4.00 -14.24
CA HIS A 66 3.99 -3.90 -15.05
C HIS A 66 3.71 -2.45 -15.44
N TYR A 67 4.16 -1.50 -14.62
CA TYR A 67 3.93 -0.06 -14.81
C TYR A 67 5.16 0.66 -15.36
N ILE A 68 6.36 0.24 -14.96
CA ILE A 68 7.63 0.86 -15.40
C ILE A 68 8.47 -0.16 -16.16
N LYS A 69 8.47 -0.04 -17.49
CA LYS A 69 9.32 -0.86 -18.35
C LYS A 69 10.81 -0.59 -18.05
N ASN A 70 11.60 -1.67 -18.01
CA ASN A 70 13.04 -1.63 -17.74
C ASN A 70 13.41 -1.00 -16.39
N ILE A 71 12.52 -1.10 -15.39
CA ILE A 71 12.86 -0.73 -14.03
C ILE A 71 14.02 -1.60 -13.52
N ASN A 72 15.04 -0.95 -12.93
CA ASN A 72 16.18 -1.66 -12.38
C ASN A 72 15.84 -2.27 -11.00
N THR A 73 16.61 -3.27 -10.57
CA THR A 73 16.39 -3.99 -9.31
C THR A 73 16.36 -3.07 -8.09
N GLN A 74 17.24 -2.07 -8.01
CA GLN A 74 17.27 -1.15 -6.88
C GLN A 74 15.98 -0.31 -6.81
N SER A 75 15.50 0.17 -7.96
CA SER A 75 14.24 0.90 -8.04
C SER A 75 13.06 0.02 -7.61
N LYS A 76 13.03 -1.26 -8.00
CA LYS A 76 11.99 -2.20 -7.55
C LYS A 76 11.99 -2.36 -6.02
N ILE A 77 13.16 -2.56 -5.42
CA ILE A 77 13.32 -2.71 -3.97
C ILE A 77 12.82 -1.45 -3.26
N ASN A 78 13.20 -0.27 -3.75
CA ASN A 78 12.82 0.99 -3.12
C ASN A 78 11.31 1.26 -3.24
N ILE A 79 10.70 1.00 -4.40
CA ILE A 79 9.25 1.09 -4.57
C ILE A 79 8.54 0.11 -3.63
N CYS A 80 8.99 -1.14 -3.57
CA CYS A 80 8.40 -2.15 -2.70
C CYS A 80 8.45 -1.70 -1.23
N ALA A 81 9.59 -1.19 -0.75
CA ALA A 81 9.75 -0.70 0.61
C ALA A 81 8.79 0.47 0.92
N GLU A 82 8.73 1.47 0.04
CA GLU A 82 7.82 2.63 0.20
C GLU A 82 6.35 2.23 0.19
N VAL A 83 5.96 1.31 -0.71
CA VAL A 83 4.58 0.83 -0.76
C VAL A 83 4.24 0.05 0.52
N LYS A 84 5.13 -0.82 1.02
CA LYS A 84 4.91 -1.52 2.30
C LYS A 84 4.72 -0.55 3.46
N GLU A 85 5.58 0.46 3.58
CA GLU A 85 5.49 1.46 4.65
C GLU A 85 4.13 2.18 4.65
N ILE A 86 3.62 2.54 3.47
CA ILE A 86 2.29 3.17 3.34
C ILE A 86 1.18 2.20 3.78
N LEU A 87 1.25 0.93 3.38
CA LEU A 87 0.26 -0.08 3.75
C LEU A 87 0.27 -0.35 5.27
N GLU A 88 1.45 -0.45 5.89
CA GLU A 88 1.61 -0.64 7.33
C GLU A 88 1.09 0.58 8.12
N THR A 89 1.41 1.79 7.65
CA THR A 89 0.89 3.04 8.23
C THR A 89 -0.63 3.08 8.19
N PHE A 90 -1.22 2.69 7.06
CA PHE A 90 -2.66 2.65 6.90
C PHE A 90 -3.36 1.67 7.87
N ILE A 91 -2.77 0.49 8.09
CA ILE A 91 -3.28 -0.48 9.07
C ILE A 91 -3.24 0.12 10.48
N LEU A 92 -2.14 0.79 10.84
CA LEU A 92 -1.98 1.45 12.13
C LEU A 92 -3.04 2.55 12.33
N GLU A 93 -3.23 3.43 11.34
CA GLU A 93 -4.23 4.50 11.38
C GLU A 93 -5.66 3.96 11.60
N ILE A 94 -6.07 2.92 10.86
CA ILE A 94 -7.42 2.35 11.05
C ILE A 94 -7.55 1.73 12.44
N ASN A 95 -6.54 1.02 12.93
CA ASN A 95 -6.59 0.43 14.27
C ASN A 95 -6.70 1.51 15.35
N GLU A 96 -5.99 2.63 15.22
CA GLU A 96 -6.10 3.78 16.13
C GLU A 96 -7.49 4.42 16.08
N GLU A 97 -8.08 4.60 14.89
CA GLU A 97 -9.45 5.10 14.74
C GLU A 97 -10.48 4.18 15.44
N VAL A 98 -10.32 2.86 15.31
CA VAL A 98 -11.19 1.86 15.96
C VAL A 98 -11.02 1.89 17.49
N VAL A 99 -9.81 2.10 18.00
CA VAL A 99 -9.57 2.23 19.44
C VAL A 99 -10.15 3.52 19.99
N ALA A 100 -9.96 4.65 19.28
CA ALA A 100 -10.44 5.96 19.69
C ALA A 100 -11.98 6.07 19.72
N THR A 101 -12.67 5.23 18.94
CA THR A 101 -14.15 5.19 18.88
C THR A 101 -14.78 4.27 19.95
N ARG A 102 -14.00 3.58 20.79
CA ARG A 102 -14.53 2.81 21.91
C ARG A 102 -14.99 3.75 23.05
N PRO A 103 -16.26 3.71 23.48
CA PRO A 103 -16.71 4.46 24.65
C PRO A 103 -16.11 3.80 25.90
N GLY A 104 -15.04 4.39 26.46
CA GLY A 104 -14.43 3.91 27.71
C GLY A 104 -12.97 4.30 27.97
N ALA A 105 -12.27 5.01 27.07
CA ALA A 105 -10.87 5.39 27.28
C ALA A 105 -10.64 6.66 28.14
N HIS A 106 -11.63 7.05 28.94
CA HIS A 106 -11.46 8.02 30.02
C HIS A 106 -12.04 7.42 31.30
N ALA A 107 -11.15 6.88 32.13
CA ALA A 107 -11.38 6.65 33.55
C ALA A 107 -10.24 7.32 34.32
#